data_AF-A0A6B3G5H0-F1
#
_entry.id   AF-A0A6B3G5H0-F1
#
_cell.length_a   1.000
_cell.length_b   1.000
_cell.length_c   1.000
_cell.angle_alpha   90.00
_cell.angle_beta   90.00
_cell.angle_gamma   90.00
#
_symmetry.space_group_name_H-M   'P 1'
#
loop_
_entity.id
_entity.type
_entity.pdbx_description
1 polymer ?
#
loop_
_entity_poly.entity_id
_entity_poly.type
_entity_poly.pdbx_seq_one_letter_code
_entity_poly.pdbx_strand_id
1 'polypeptide(L)'
;LLPSLAPLLHEWLPRQRWFAGKGRAVTGFRLVAATEMVPLDGTAGPGLLHLLLRVEQPSRSVRAADDCYQLLLGVRTSLPPVLAGALVGRVERGPLAGRTVYDALHDPRLADVLLERFRRPGSL
;
A
#
# COMPACT_ATOMS: atom_id res chain seq x y z
N LEU A 1 -11.33 -3.06 3.87
CA LEU A 1 -10.22 -2.49 3.06
C LEU A 1 -9.09 -3.50 2.81
N LEU A 2 -8.45 -4.07 3.84
CA LEU A 2 -7.35 -5.03 3.60
C LEU A 2 -7.76 -6.26 2.74
N PRO A 3 -8.92 -6.91 2.92
CA PRO A 3 -9.32 -8.04 2.08
C PRO A 3 -9.40 -7.73 0.58
N SER A 4 -9.71 -6.48 0.19
CA SER A 4 -9.74 -6.06 -1.22
C SER A 4 -8.35 -5.76 -1.79
N LEU A 5 -7.36 -5.48 -0.94
CA LEU A 5 -5.98 -5.17 -1.34
C LEU A 5 -5.08 -6.41 -1.28
N ALA A 6 -5.37 -7.36 -0.39
CA ALA A 6 -4.54 -8.53 -0.13
C ALA A 6 -4.16 -9.32 -1.40
N PRO A 7 -5.07 -9.61 -2.35
CA PRO A 7 -4.70 -10.32 -3.58
C PRO A 7 -3.61 -9.59 -4.38
N LEU A 8 -3.73 -8.26 -4.52
CA LEU A 8 -2.73 -7.45 -5.22
C LEU A 8 -1.40 -7.41 -4.47
N LEU A 9 -1.44 -7.31 -3.14
CA LEU A 9 -0.25 -7.25 -2.30
C LEU A 9 0.50 -8.59 -2.27
N HIS A 10 -0.20 -9.74 -2.33
CA HIS A 10 0.43 -11.06 -2.45
C HIS A 10 1.33 -11.15 -3.68
N GLU A 11 0.91 -10.53 -4.77
CA GLU A 11 1.65 -10.51 -6.02
C GLU A 11 2.75 -9.44 -6.04
N TRP A 12 2.43 -8.22 -5.64
CA TRP A 12 3.29 -7.06 -5.80
C TRP A 12 4.42 -7.00 -4.76
N LEU A 13 4.11 -7.29 -3.49
CA LEU A 13 5.05 -7.08 -2.38
C LEU A 13 6.31 -7.95 -2.50
N PRO A 14 6.23 -9.27 -2.82
CA PRO A 14 7.42 -10.10 -2.96
C PRO A 14 8.33 -9.72 -4.14
N ARG A 15 7.88 -8.89 -5.08
CA ARG A 15 8.71 -8.41 -6.21
C ARG A 15 9.58 -7.21 -5.82
N GLN A 16 9.28 -6.53 -4.71
CA GLN A 16 9.99 -5.33 -4.29
C GLN A 16 11.40 -5.62 -3.78
N ARG A 17 12.38 -4.80 -4.14
CA ARG A 17 13.79 -5.01 -3.74
C ARG A 17 14.00 -4.93 -2.23
N TRP A 18 13.20 -4.11 -1.55
CA TRP A 18 13.26 -3.87 -0.11
C TRP A 18 12.45 -4.89 0.72
N PHE A 19 11.71 -5.80 0.09
CA PHE A 19 11.00 -6.85 0.81
C PHE A 19 11.99 -7.87 1.37
N ALA A 20 12.07 -7.99 2.69
CA ALA A 20 13.03 -8.87 3.37
C ALA A 20 12.64 -10.35 3.35
N GLY A 21 11.35 -10.65 3.18
CA GLY A 21 10.79 -12.01 3.20
C GLY A 21 11.05 -12.88 1.96
N LYS A 22 12.11 -12.60 1.18
CA LYS A 22 12.40 -13.31 -0.09
C LYS A 22 12.59 -14.81 0.13
N GLY A 23 12.22 -15.59 -0.88
CA GLY A 23 12.35 -17.05 -0.86
C GLY A 23 11.33 -17.77 0.05
N ARG A 24 10.43 -17.02 0.71
CA ARG A 24 9.32 -17.57 1.50
C ARG A 24 7.99 -17.12 0.90
N ALA A 25 7.02 -18.03 0.88
CA ALA A 25 5.67 -17.69 0.46
C ALA A 25 5.04 -16.71 1.46
N VAL A 26 4.36 -15.69 0.96
CA VAL A 26 3.47 -14.85 1.78
C VAL A 26 2.15 -15.58 1.91
N THR A 27 1.78 -15.95 3.14
CA THR A 27 0.56 -16.71 3.43
C THR A 27 -0.60 -15.83 3.87
N GLY A 28 -0.32 -14.60 4.29
CA GLY A 28 -1.35 -13.67 4.70
C GLY A 28 -0.80 -12.31 5.10
N PHE A 29 -1.72 -11.45 5.50
CA PHE A 29 -1.42 -10.11 6.00
C PHE A 29 -2.27 -9.81 7.22
N ARG A 30 -1.66 -9.23 8.23
CA ARG A 30 -2.37 -8.64 9.37
C ARG A 30 -2.30 -7.13 9.30
N LEU A 31 -3.46 -6.47 9.33
CA LEU A 31 -3.52 -5.02 9.38
C LEU A 31 -3.02 -4.52 10.73
N VAL A 32 -2.06 -3.59 10.71
CA VAL A 32 -1.65 -2.84 11.92
C VAL A 32 -2.38 -1.51 11.95
N ALA A 33 -2.35 -0.77 10.84
CA ALA A 33 -3.08 0.49 10.69
C ALA A 33 -3.41 0.76 9.22
N ALA A 34 -4.52 1.46 8.98
CA ALA A 34 -4.87 2.01 7.68
C ALA A 34 -5.36 3.44 7.89
N THR A 35 -4.64 4.41 7.33
CA THR A 35 -4.91 5.82 7.48
C THR A 35 -5.12 6.45 6.11
N GLU A 36 -6.34 6.93 5.87
CA GLU A 36 -6.67 7.71 4.69
C GLU A 36 -6.10 9.13 4.85
N MET A 37 -5.05 9.46 4.08
CA MET A 37 -4.41 10.77 4.13
C MET A 37 -5.05 11.76 3.15
N VAL A 38 -5.59 11.24 2.04
CA VAL A 38 -6.35 11.96 1.01
C VAL A 38 -7.53 11.08 0.59
N PRO A 39 -8.75 11.65 0.41
CA PRO A 39 -9.94 10.89 0.05
C PRO A 39 -9.75 9.90 -1.10
N LEU A 40 -10.19 8.65 -0.88
CA LEU A 40 -9.99 7.56 -1.86
C LEU A 40 -11.08 7.50 -2.95
N ASP A 41 -12.16 8.27 -2.77
CA ASP A 41 -13.32 8.31 -3.67
C ASP A 41 -12.99 8.92 -5.05
N GLY A 42 -11.87 9.64 -5.16
CA GLY A 42 -11.44 10.29 -6.40
C GLY A 42 -12.14 11.61 -6.71
N THR A 43 -12.90 12.18 -5.77
CA THR A 43 -13.59 13.46 -5.95
C THR A 43 -12.63 14.64 -6.06
N ALA A 44 -11.46 14.54 -5.42
CA ALA A 44 -10.46 15.61 -5.34
C ALA A 44 -9.13 15.26 -6.07
N GLY A 45 -9.10 14.20 -6.88
CA GLY A 45 -7.89 13.72 -7.55
C GLY A 45 -7.42 12.35 -7.03
N PRO A 46 -6.10 12.03 -7.08
CA PRO A 46 -5.60 10.77 -6.54
C PRO A 46 -5.79 10.69 -5.02
N GLY A 47 -6.33 9.57 -4.55
CA GLY A 47 -6.38 9.27 -3.12
C GLY A 47 -5.05 8.74 -2.61
N LEU A 48 -4.81 8.85 -1.30
CA LEU A 48 -3.60 8.37 -0.62
C LEU A 48 -3.97 7.61 0.65
N LEU A 49 -3.56 6.35 0.69
CA LEU A 49 -3.71 5.45 1.84
C LEU A 49 -2.32 5.12 2.40
N HIS A 50 -2.10 5.46 3.67
CA HIS A 50 -0.97 4.96 4.45
C HIS A 50 -1.37 3.66 5.14
N LEU A 51 -0.62 2.60 4.87
CA LEU A 51 -0.93 1.25 5.33
C LEU A 51 0.27 0.69 6.11
N LEU A 52 0.04 0.30 7.35
CA LEU A 52 0.97 -0.52 8.13
C LEU A 52 0.43 -1.94 8.17
N LEU A 53 1.22 -2.91 7.71
CA LEU A 53 0.81 -4.31 7.65
C LEU A 53 1.94 -5.23 8.08
N ARG A 54 1.58 -6.30 8.78
CA ARG A 54 2.47 -7.43 9.05
C ARG A 54 2.28 -8.48 7.97
N VAL A 55 3.40 -9.02 7.49
CA VAL A 55 3.41 -10.06 6.47
C VAL A 55 3.59 -11.41 7.15
N GLU A 56 2.58 -12.25 7.00
CA GLU A 56 2.59 -13.60 7.55
C GLU A 56 3.31 -14.51 6.55
N GLN A 57 4.35 -15.19 7.02
CA GLN A 57 5.10 -16.19 6.25
C GLN A 57 5.33 -17.44 7.10
N PRO A 58 5.49 -18.62 6.50
CA PRO A 58 5.86 -19.82 7.23
C PRO A 58 7.17 -19.57 8.00
N SER A 59 7.09 -19.66 9.33
CA SER A 59 8.25 -19.49 10.19
C SER A 59 8.91 -20.84 10.49
N ARG A 60 10.24 -20.88 10.51
CA ARG A 60 11.01 -22.01 11.05
C ARG A 60 11.10 -22.00 12.58
N SER A 61 10.67 -20.92 13.22
CA SER A 61 10.73 -20.75 14.69
C SER A 61 9.46 -20.12 15.24
N VAL A 62 8.97 -20.63 16.37
CA VAL A 62 7.74 -20.16 17.03
C VAL A 62 7.87 -18.71 17.55
N ARG A 63 9.07 -18.11 17.51
CA ARG A 63 9.38 -16.77 18.04
C ARG A 63 9.64 -15.68 17.00
N ALA A 64 9.60 -16.00 15.69
CA ALA A 64 9.82 -14.96 14.69
C ALA A 64 8.60 -14.03 14.65
N ALA A 65 8.80 -12.74 14.95
CA ALA A 65 7.78 -11.74 14.72
C ALA A 65 7.64 -11.49 13.21
N ASP A 66 6.39 -11.36 12.74
CA ASP A 66 6.11 -10.99 11.36
C ASP A 66 6.67 -9.60 11.04
N ASP A 67 7.35 -9.48 9.91
CA ASP A 67 7.89 -8.21 9.42
C ASP A 67 6.75 -7.20 9.20
N CYS A 68 6.91 -6.00 9.74
CA CYS A 68 5.98 -4.89 9.56
C CYS A 68 6.46 -4.00 8.42
N TYR A 69 5.60 -3.73 7.45
CA TYR A 69 5.88 -2.87 6.30
C TYR A 69 4.96 -1.65 6.32
N GLN A 70 5.55 -0.51 5.96
CA GLN A 70 4.82 0.72 5.67
C GLN A 70 4.68 0.87 4.16
N LEU A 71 3.43 0.93 3.67
CA LEU A 71 3.11 1.20 2.27
C LEU A 71 2.36 2.53 2.15
N LEU A 72 2.70 3.30 1.13
CA LEU A 72 1.95 4.47 0.71
C LEU A 72 1.30 4.13 -0.63
N LEU A 73 -0.01 3.90 -0.61
CA LEU A 73 -0.77 3.43 -1.75
C LEU A 73 -1.60 4.56 -2.33
N GLY A 74 -1.35 4.87 -3.60
CA GLY A 74 -2.16 5.80 -4.36
C GLY A 74 -3.37 5.09 -4.95
N VAL A 75 -4.51 5.77 -5.00
CA VAL A 75 -5.77 5.21 -5.53
C VAL A 75 -6.36 6.13 -6.59
N ARG A 76 -6.63 5.61 -7.79
CA ARG A 76 -7.19 6.37 -8.93
C ARG A 76 -8.16 5.53 -9.77
N THR A 77 -8.93 6.18 -10.63
CA THR A 77 -9.73 5.49 -11.66
C THR A 77 -8.85 4.99 -12.81
N SER A 78 -8.03 5.88 -13.38
CA SER A 78 -7.07 5.57 -14.44
C SER A 78 -5.64 5.94 -14.03
N LEU A 79 -4.67 5.12 -14.41
CA LEU A 79 -3.26 5.31 -14.12
C LEU A 79 -2.59 6.04 -15.29
N PRO A 80 -1.99 7.24 -15.10
CA PRO A 80 -1.21 7.88 -16.14
C PRO A 80 -0.02 6.99 -16.57
N PRO A 81 0.34 6.96 -17.86
CA PRO A 81 1.42 6.09 -18.38
C PRO A 81 2.76 6.26 -17.67
N VAL A 82 3.10 7.48 -17.25
CA VAL A 82 4.33 7.78 -16.50
C VAL A 82 4.43 7.03 -15.17
N LEU A 83 3.30 6.58 -14.61
CA LEU A 83 3.25 5.82 -13.36
C LEU A 83 3.03 4.31 -13.58
N ALA A 84 3.12 3.81 -14.81
CA ALA A 84 2.92 2.40 -15.12
C ALA A 84 3.86 1.47 -14.32
N GLY A 85 5.11 1.87 -14.12
CA GLY A 85 6.09 1.10 -13.33
C GLY A 85 5.78 1.02 -11.84
N ALA A 86 4.87 1.86 -11.34
CA ALA A 86 4.44 1.88 -9.94
C ALA A 86 3.16 1.07 -9.70
N LEU A 87 2.58 0.45 -10.75
CA LEU A 87 1.31 -0.27 -10.65
C LEU A 87 1.40 -1.41 -9.62
N VAL A 88 0.47 -1.41 -8.67
CA VAL A 88 0.22 -2.54 -7.77
C VAL A 88 -0.84 -3.45 -8.38
N GLY A 89 -1.94 -2.87 -8.88
CA GLY A 89 -2.97 -3.59 -9.62
C GLY A 89 -4.33 -2.89 -9.59
N ARG A 90 -5.37 -3.57 -10.11
CA ARG A 90 -6.75 -3.08 -10.10
C ARG A 90 -7.57 -3.88 -9.09
N VAL A 91 -8.30 -3.19 -8.22
CA VAL A 91 -9.09 -3.83 -7.18
C VAL A 91 -10.39 -4.35 -7.79
N GLU A 92 -10.68 -5.63 -7.57
CA GLU A 92 -11.85 -6.28 -8.16
C GLU A 92 -13.11 -6.18 -7.30
N ARG A 93 -12.96 -6.16 -5.97
CA ARG A 93 -14.06 -6.27 -5.02
C ARG A 93 -13.89 -5.33 -3.83
N GLY A 94 -14.97 -5.08 -3.10
CA GLY A 94 -14.95 -4.28 -1.88
C GLY A 94 -14.98 -2.76 -2.14
N PRO A 95 -14.64 -1.93 -1.14
CA PRO A 95 -14.87 -0.48 -1.19
C PRO A 95 -14.11 0.26 -2.30
N LEU A 96 -13.02 -0.32 -2.79
CA LEU A 96 -12.21 0.25 -3.88
C LEU A 96 -12.41 -0.47 -5.21
N ALA A 97 -13.46 -1.28 -5.36
CA ALA A 97 -13.72 -2.02 -6.60
C ALA A 97 -13.68 -1.10 -7.84
N GLY A 98 -13.00 -1.57 -8.89
CA GLY A 98 -12.80 -0.84 -10.13
C GLY A 98 -11.66 0.19 -10.10
N ARG A 99 -11.12 0.53 -8.92
CA ARG A 99 -10.01 1.48 -8.76
C ARG A 99 -8.66 0.82 -9.02
N THR A 100 -7.73 1.61 -9.54
CA THR A 100 -6.32 1.25 -9.70
C THR A 100 -5.52 1.69 -8.48
N VAL A 101 -4.71 0.78 -7.95
CA VAL A 101 -3.79 0.99 -6.83
C VAL A 101 -2.36 0.95 -7.33
N TYR A 102 -1.52 1.84 -6.82
CA TYR A 102 -0.12 1.98 -7.21
C TYR A 102 0.73 2.49 -6.04
N ASP A 103 2.05 2.35 -6.15
CA ASP A 103 2.99 2.91 -5.17
C ASP A 103 3.01 4.44 -5.28
N ALA A 104 2.50 5.12 -4.24
CA ALA A 104 2.33 6.56 -4.23
C ALA A 104 3.66 7.32 -4.19
N LEU A 105 4.77 6.69 -3.80
CA LEU A 105 6.07 7.35 -3.76
C LEU A 105 6.59 7.72 -5.15
N HIS A 106 6.00 7.14 -6.20
CA HIS A 106 6.29 7.52 -7.58
C HIS A 106 5.43 8.69 -8.08
N ASP A 107 4.37 9.09 -7.39
CA ASP A 107 3.50 10.21 -7.79
C ASP A 107 3.92 11.52 -7.09
N PRO A 108 4.45 12.51 -7.83
CA PRO A 108 4.91 13.75 -7.24
C PRO A 108 3.79 14.51 -6.51
N ARG A 109 2.53 14.41 -6.96
CA ARG A 109 1.40 15.09 -6.31
C ARG A 109 1.11 14.52 -4.93
N LEU A 110 1.22 13.20 -4.77
CA LEU A 110 1.02 12.54 -3.48
C LEU A 110 2.25 12.66 -2.57
N ALA A 111 3.46 12.67 -3.15
CA ALA A 111 4.68 12.97 -2.42
C ALA A 111 4.65 14.39 -1.82
N ASP A 112 4.19 15.39 -2.58
CA ASP A 112 4.03 16.77 -2.09
C ASP A 112 3.08 16.86 -0.89
N VAL A 113 1.97 16.11 -0.91
CA VAL A 113 1.04 16.03 0.24
C VAL A 113 1.75 15.49 1.48
N LEU A 114 2.55 14.42 1.33
CA LEU A 114 3.30 13.85 2.45
C LEU A 114 4.30 14.85 3.03
N LEU A 115 5.05 15.53 2.17
CA LEU A 115 6.03 16.54 2.58
C LEU A 115 5.35 17.72 3.29
N GLU A 116 4.22 18.20 2.78
CA GLU A 116 3.46 19.27 3.44
C GLU A 116 2.93 18.84 4.81
N ARG A 117 2.53 17.57 4.97
CA ARG A 117 2.15 17.02 6.29
C ARG A 117 3.33 16.96 7.24
N PHE A 118 4.53 16.59 6.79
CA PHE A 118 5.72 16.59 7.64
C PHE A 118 6.16 17.98 8.10
N ARG A 119 5.83 19.03 7.35
CA ARG A 119 6.09 20.43 7.76
C ARG A 119 5.21 20.88 8.93
N ARG A 120 4.11 20.17 9.20
CA ARG A 120 3.19 20.46 10.30
C ARG A 120 3.41 19.44 11.41
N PRO A 121 3.96 19.82 12.58
CA PRO A 121 4.15 18.89 13.66
C PRO A 121 2.79 18.29 14.09
N GLY A 122 2.76 16.97 14.24
CA GLY A 122 1.61 16.28 14.83
C GLY A 122 1.51 16.57 16.32
N SER A 123 0.32 16.40 16.90
CA SER A 123 0.16 16.31 18.35
C SER A 123 0.64 14.94 18.82
N LEU A 124 1.53 14.91 19.82
CA LEU A 124 1.95 13.69 20.52
C LEU A 124 0.90 13.24 21.54
#